data_AF-W6RXY0-F1
#
_entry.id   AF-W6RXY0-F1
#
_cell.length_a   1.000
_cell.length_b   1.000
_cell.length_c   1.000
_cell.angle_alpha   90.00
_cell.angle_beta   90.00
_cell.angle_gamma   90.00
#
_symmetry.space_group_name_H-M   'P 1'
#
loop_
_entity.id
_entity.type
_entity.pdbx_description
1 polymer ?
#
loop_
_entity_poly.entity_id
_entity_poly.type
_entity_poly.pdbx_seq_one_letter_code
_entity_poly.pdbx_strand_id
1 'polypeptide(L)'
;MIENNKIIHFESDKKILFKMDSDKSYIAHIIRALEKKYFKYSLVGVLDILSCLNYRIKNYHMSYFYSEEGLKQCRNTENIVYNILSLLRLGYYKEGRKRYEENREIIVDCFNNKDEVVKEYIELFIMLDINNEEIDKDKILKGYPDKIVRLYILMNNMKIDSIIDIIKEFSNDEMILSHIYYYLSKYHNKNYIKKAYVFGYKEDILYDLVDFSYEDLELEDLKGYALDGEKIIDNINITHYNFTDDSVEILSYENEINMSMHIIRTCKGIILLDMGAGFDENGNTIYIDVKRELEKYNINYKDILGIFISHGHFDHYGSLLIDDLDIPIYMTSITKDIIEESNSEFQGRLNNVKIIRSNDEILLGSFKIKAVENGHILGSCAFDIEVVGKRIIYLGDFCLSDQFTVLGLDIYKLIDNRKVDYLIMETTYGENKFSLTLDDKRKILGSVTKASIDSGVKVFIPSFAVGRAQEVLMSIKKNDIKYPIIVDGAAGKITYYYQKRSKCSNLIGECVEIVENEDAERMYQLSSIIIASSGMLRRGSRSYEYFNVLKYKEKTTVIKAGYMPKKNLILKEMEFMNNKTINLYDISLSAHSSYDELIFTMLKLKPKNLILVHGEGIEGISMKNTVVVK
;
A
#
# COMPACT_ATOMS: atom_id res chain seq x y z
N MET A 1 -39.92 -3.97 -0.58
CA MET A 1 -40.05 -2.50 -0.52
C MET A 1 -39.02 -1.95 0.44
N ILE A 2 -38.45 -0.78 0.14
CA ILE A 2 -37.52 -0.05 1.01
C ILE A 2 -38.21 1.24 1.40
N GLU A 3 -38.40 1.48 2.69
CA GLU A 3 -39.10 2.66 3.22
C GLU A 3 -38.47 3.00 4.58
N ASN A 4 -38.06 4.25 4.80
CA ASN A 4 -37.56 4.74 6.10
C ASN A 4 -36.47 3.87 6.78
N ASN A 5 -35.35 3.60 6.10
CA ASN A 5 -34.24 2.75 6.60
C ASN A 5 -34.66 1.33 6.99
N LYS A 6 -35.74 0.83 6.38
CA LYS A 6 -36.19 -0.54 6.56
C LYS A 6 -36.35 -1.26 5.24
N ILE A 7 -35.86 -2.49 5.20
CA ILE A 7 -36.15 -3.42 4.10
C ILE A 7 -37.36 -4.23 4.54
N ILE A 8 -38.35 -4.34 3.65
CA ILE A 8 -39.54 -5.17 3.82
C ILE A 8 -39.48 -6.28 2.78
N HIS A 9 -39.26 -7.50 3.26
CA HIS A 9 -39.33 -8.72 2.46
C HIS A 9 -40.66 -9.42 2.72
N PHE A 10 -41.32 -9.85 1.66
CA PHE A 10 -42.56 -10.62 1.71
C PHE A 10 -42.24 -12.05 1.30
N GLU A 11 -42.25 -12.96 2.25
CA GLU A 11 -42.18 -14.40 1.99
C GLU A 11 -43.52 -14.98 2.46
N SER A 12 -44.36 -15.40 1.52
CA SER A 12 -45.64 -16.11 1.79
C SER A 12 -46.52 -15.42 2.86
N ASP A 13 -47.09 -14.26 2.52
CA ASP A 13 -48.04 -13.46 3.34
C ASP A 13 -47.56 -12.95 4.71
N LYS A 14 -46.28 -13.16 5.08
CA LYS A 14 -45.68 -12.58 6.29
C LYS A 14 -44.78 -11.40 5.95
N LYS A 15 -45.09 -10.24 6.55
CA LYS A 15 -44.29 -9.01 6.45
C LYS A 15 -43.13 -9.07 7.45
N ILE A 16 -41.89 -9.15 6.96
CA ILE A 16 -40.69 -9.09 7.81
C ILE A 16 -40.04 -7.71 7.64
N LEU A 17 -39.87 -6.98 8.75
CA LEU A 17 -39.29 -5.62 8.80
C LEU A 17 -37.83 -5.69 9.29
N PHE A 18 -36.88 -5.22 8.48
CA PHE A 18 -35.47 -5.14 8.84
C PHE A 18 -35.07 -3.67 9.11
N LYS A 19 -34.31 -3.38 10.16
CA LYS A 19 -33.81 -2.01 10.45
C LYS A 19 -32.31 -1.93 10.11
N MET A 20 -31.92 -1.01 9.23
CA MET A 20 -30.57 -0.97 8.64
C MET A 20 -29.45 -0.48 9.57
N ASP A 21 -29.76 0.04 10.77
CA ASP A 21 -28.77 0.46 11.79
C ASP A 21 -28.28 -0.69 12.69
N SER A 22 -28.45 -1.95 12.28
CA SER A 22 -28.03 -3.12 13.07
C SER A 22 -26.63 -3.61 12.67
N ASP A 23 -25.94 -4.24 13.64
CA ASP A 23 -24.57 -4.76 13.63
C ASP A 23 -24.08 -5.22 12.24
N LYS A 24 -22.95 -4.67 11.75
CA LYS A 24 -22.37 -4.99 10.43
C LYS A 24 -22.20 -6.49 10.20
N SER A 25 -21.97 -7.25 11.29
CA SER A 25 -21.89 -8.72 11.28
C SER A 25 -23.19 -9.40 10.83
N TYR A 26 -24.34 -8.84 11.20
CA TYR A 26 -25.67 -9.35 10.86
C TYR A 26 -26.04 -9.05 9.40
N ILE A 27 -25.72 -7.84 8.92
CA ILE A 27 -25.91 -7.47 7.51
C ILE A 27 -25.04 -8.35 6.59
N ALA A 28 -23.79 -8.62 6.98
CA ALA A 28 -22.92 -9.53 6.24
C ALA A 28 -23.48 -10.96 6.16
N HIS A 29 -24.10 -11.46 7.23
CA HIS A 29 -24.79 -12.75 7.24
C HIS A 29 -25.97 -12.79 6.27
N ILE A 30 -26.77 -11.72 6.22
CA ILE A 30 -27.91 -11.60 5.31
C ILE A 30 -27.43 -11.56 3.86
N ILE A 31 -26.40 -10.76 3.55
CA ILE A 31 -25.81 -10.71 2.21
C ILE A 31 -25.38 -12.11 1.78
N ARG A 32 -24.61 -12.82 2.62
CA ARG A 32 -24.19 -14.21 2.32
C ARG A 32 -25.38 -15.16 2.10
N ALA A 33 -26.45 -15.02 2.89
CA ALA A 33 -27.65 -15.85 2.74
C ALA A 33 -28.40 -15.57 1.43
N LEU A 34 -28.50 -14.29 1.04
CA LEU A 34 -29.13 -13.84 -0.19
C LEU A 34 -28.28 -14.21 -1.41
N GLU A 35 -26.96 -14.03 -1.37
CA GLU A 35 -26.02 -14.47 -2.42
C GLU A 35 -26.16 -15.97 -2.64
N LYS A 36 -26.17 -16.76 -1.56
CA LYS A 36 -26.39 -18.21 -1.63
C LYS A 36 -27.74 -18.57 -2.27
N LYS A 37 -28.82 -17.85 -1.93
CA LYS A 37 -30.14 -18.04 -2.57
C LYS A 37 -30.11 -17.64 -4.05
N TYR A 38 -29.47 -16.52 -4.39
CA TYR A 38 -29.30 -16.05 -5.77
C TYR A 38 -28.54 -17.07 -6.62
N PHE A 39 -27.37 -17.52 -6.18
CA PHE A 39 -26.58 -18.50 -6.93
C PHE A 39 -27.21 -19.89 -6.99
N LYS A 40 -28.04 -20.25 -6.00
CA LYS A 40 -28.71 -21.56 -5.96
C LYS A 40 -30.00 -21.61 -6.79
N TYR A 41 -30.73 -20.50 -6.88
CA TYR A 41 -32.08 -20.48 -7.44
C TYR A 41 -32.32 -19.39 -8.51
N SER A 42 -31.32 -18.57 -8.84
CA SER A 42 -31.35 -17.49 -9.84
C SER A 42 -32.59 -16.60 -9.74
N LEU A 43 -32.94 -16.20 -8.52
CA LEU A 43 -34.15 -15.42 -8.25
C LEU A 43 -33.94 -13.94 -8.57
N VAL A 44 -34.65 -13.45 -9.58
CA VAL A 44 -34.70 -12.06 -10.07
C VAL A 44 -34.83 -11.03 -8.92
N GLY A 45 -35.76 -11.24 -7.98
CA GLY A 45 -35.98 -10.30 -6.87
C GLY A 45 -34.87 -10.23 -5.81
N VAL A 46 -33.88 -11.12 -5.85
CA VAL A 46 -32.72 -11.11 -4.93
C VAL A 46 -31.63 -10.15 -5.41
N LEU A 47 -31.53 -9.91 -6.72
CA LEU A 47 -30.53 -9.02 -7.32
C LEU A 47 -30.68 -7.57 -6.84
N ASP A 48 -31.90 -7.06 -6.80
CA ASP A 48 -32.20 -5.69 -6.34
C ASP A 48 -31.77 -5.50 -4.87
N ILE A 49 -32.03 -6.51 -4.03
CA ILE A 49 -31.66 -6.48 -2.61
C ILE A 49 -30.14 -6.55 -2.45
N LEU A 50 -29.46 -7.41 -3.21
CA LEU A 50 -28.01 -7.56 -3.15
C LEU A 50 -27.26 -6.32 -3.66
N SER A 51 -27.74 -5.71 -4.74
CA SER A 51 -27.25 -4.45 -5.29
C SER A 51 -27.31 -3.34 -4.23
N CYS A 52 -28.50 -3.12 -3.65
CA CYS A 52 -28.71 -2.10 -2.62
C CYS A 52 -27.90 -2.37 -1.33
N LEU A 53 -27.90 -3.61 -0.83
CA LEU A 53 -27.18 -3.96 0.40
C LEU A 53 -25.67 -3.77 0.24
N ASN A 54 -25.10 -4.26 -0.87
CA ASN A 54 -23.66 -4.10 -1.14
C ASN A 54 -23.27 -2.64 -1.32
N TYR A 55 -24.12 -1.83 -1.98
CA TYR A 55 -23.90 -0.39 -2.10
C TYR A 55 -23.83 0.28 -0.72
N ARG A 56 -24.81 0.00 0.15
CA ARG A 56 -24.92 0.61 1.48
C ARG A 56 -23.81 0.19 2.45
N ILE A 57 -23.21 -0.99 2.27
CA ILE A 57 -22.02 -1.40 3.02
C ILE A 57 -20.68 -1.00 2.36
N LYS A 58 -20.72 -0.18 1.30
CA LYS A 58 -19.55 0.29 0.54
C LYS A 58 -18.75 -0.81 -0.16
N ASN A 59 -19.40 -1.91 -0.55
CA ASN A 59 -18.80 -2.95 -1.39
C ASN A 59 -19.13 -2.67 -2.87
N TYR A 60 -18.53 -1.63 -3.42
CA TYR A 60 -18.91 -1.08 -4.73
C TYR A 60 -18.68 -2.05 -5.90
N HIS A 61 -17.68 -2.93 -5.82
CA HIS A 61 -17.46 -3.96 -6.85
C HIS A 61 -18.61 -4.97 -6.92
N MET A 62 -19.07 -5.46 -5.77
CA MET A 62 -20.20 -6.41 -5.74
C MET A 62 -21.53 -5.71 -6.05
N SER A 63 -21.71 -4.47 -5.58
CA SER A 63 -22.84 -3.62 -5.96
C SER A 63 -22.89 -3.44 -7.49
N TYR A 64 -21.75 -3.13 -8.11
CA TYR A 64 -21.62 -3.03 -9.56
C TYR A 64 -22.01 -4.35 -10.25
N PHE A 65 -21.46 -5.47 -9.79
CA PHE A 65 -21.76 -6.78 -10.38
C PHE A 65 -23.25 -7.13 -10.29
N TYR A 66 -23.86 -7.02 -9.11
CA TYR A 66 -25.26 -7.36 -8.91
C TYR A 66 -26.21 -6.39 -9.60
N SER A 67 -25.85 -5.10 -9.69
CA SER A 67 -26.62 -4.13 -10.47
C SER A 67 -26.52 -4.39 -11.98
N GLU A 68 -25.35 -4.73 -12.51
CA GLU A 68 -25.18 -5.08 -13.92
C GLU A 68 -25.96 -6.34 -14.29
N GLU A 69 -25.88 -7.36 -13.44
CA GLU A 69 -26.60 -8.62 -13.65
C GLU A 69 -28.12 -8.44 -13.44
N GLY A 70 -28.50 -7.63 -12.46
CA GLY A 70 -29.88 -7.18 -12.24
C GLY A 70 -30.46 -6.45 -13.44
N LEU A 71 -29.67 -5.61 -14.10
CA LEU A 71 -30.08 -4.92 -15.33
C LEU A 71 -30.34 -5.90 -16.47
N LYS A 72 -29.44 -6.88 -16.67
CA LYS A 72 -29.58 -7.91 -17.71
C LYS A 72 -30.83 -8.77 -17.51
N GLN A 73 -31.14 -9.14 -16.26
CA GLN A 73 -32.20 -10.10 -15.94
C GLN A 73 -33.56 -9.45 -15.62
N CYS A 74 -33.55 -8.36 -14.85
CA CYS A 74 -34.77 -7.75 -14.29
C CYS A 74 -35.17 -6.46 -15.01
N ARG A 75 -34.21 -5.79 -15.68
CA ARG A 75 -34.39 -4.48 -16.35
C ARG A 75 -34.97 -3.39 -15.43
N ASN A 76 -34.64 -3.44 -14.14
CA ASN A 76 -35.10 -2.45 -13.15
C ASN A 76 -34.24 -1.17 -13.23
N THR A 77 -34.88 -0.01 -13.30
CA THR A 77 -34.22 1.31 -13.34
C THR A 77 -33.33 1.56 -12.12
N GLU A 78 -33.64 1.00 -10.95
CA GLU A 78 -32.80 1.14 -9.75
C GLU A 78 -31.42 0.51 -9.94
N ASN A 79 -31.34 -0.59 -10.68
CA ASN A 79 -30.06 -1.21 -11.01
C ASN A 79 -29.23 -0.34 -11.96
N ILE A 80 -29.87 0.44 -12.84
CA ILE A 80 -29.16 1.43 -13.66
C ILE A 80 -28.49 2.47 -12.76
N VAL A 81 -29.23 3.02 -11.80
CA VAL A 81 -28.71 4.00 -10.84
C VAL A 81 -27.58 3.44 -9.99
N TYR A 82 -27.74 2.25 -9.40
CA TYR A 82 -26.67 1.62 -8.62
C TYR A 82 -25.47 1.23 -9.47
N ASN A 83 -25.67 0.83 -10.73
CA ASN A 83 -24.58 0.53 -11.65
C ASN A 83 -23.74 1.78 -11.91
N ILE A 84 -24.39 2.90 -12.25
CA ILE A 84 -23.74 4.18 -12.49
C ILE A 84 -23.04 4.67 -11.21
N LEU A 85 -23.74 4.71 -10.08
CA LEU A 85 -23.13 5.12 -8.80
C LEU A 85 -21.95 4.25 -8.41
N SER A 86 -22.03 2.93 -8.62
CA SER A 86 -20.91 2.03 -8.34
C SER A 86 -19.72 2.32 -9.26
N LEU A 87 -19.94 2.58 -10.55
CA LEU A 87 -18.87 3.01 -11.47
C LEU A 87 -18.22 4.31 -11.02
N LEU A 88 -19.04 5.31 -10.68
CA LEU A 88 -18.55 6.59 -10.17
C LEU A 88 -17.72 6.40 -8.90
N ARG A 89 -18.21 5.59 -7.95
CA ARG A 89 -17.49 5.26 -6.70
C ARG A 89 -16.22 4.42 -6.90
N LEU A 90 -16.15 3.65 -7.98
CA LEU A 90 -14.97 2.89 -8.38
C LEU A 90 -13.97 3.72 -9.19
N GLY A 91 -14.31 4.95 -9.57
CA GLY A 91 -13.47 5.86 -10.34
C GLY A 91 -13.69 5.84 -11.85
N TYR A 92 -14.67 5.08 -12.35
CA TYR A 92 -15.02 4.98 -13.78
C TYR A 92 -16.02 6.07 -14.20
N TYR A 93 -15.64 7.34 -14.10
CA TYR A 93 -16.56 8.48 -14.32
C TYR A 93 -17.05 8.60 -15.76
N LYS A 94 -16.17 8.42 -16.74
CA LYS A 94 -16.53 8.48 -18.16
C LYS A 94 -17.58 7.44 -18.53
N GLU A 95 -17.39 6.20 -18.09
CA GLU A 95 -18.34 5.11 -18.33
C GLU A 95 -19.63 5.31 -17.53
N GLY A 96 -19.53 5.79 -16.28
CA GLY A 96 -20.69 6.16 -15.47
C GLY A 96 -21.54 7.27 -16.10
N ARG A 97 -20.90 8.35 -16.58
CA ARG A 97 -21.56 9.46 -17.27
C ARG A 97 -22.16 8.99 -18.60
N LYS A 98 -21.42 8.25 -19.41
CA LYS A 98 -21.93 7.67 -20.66
C LYS A 98 -23.19 6.84 -20.42
N ARG A 99 -23.17 5.94 -19.43
CA ARG A 99 -24.33 5.13 -19.05
C ARG A 99 -25.48 5.96 -18.51
N TYR A 100 -25.19 7.04 -17.78
CA TYR A 100 -26.22 8.00 -17.40
C TYR A 100 -26.87 8.63 -18.62
N GLU A 101 -26.09 9.18 -19.56
CA GLU A 101 -26.63 9.82 -20.77
C GLU A 101 -27.47 8.86 -21.61
N GLU A 102 -27.01 7.61 -21.78
CA GLU A 102 -27.76 6.55 -22.48
C GLU A 102 -29.10 6.19 -21.81
N ASN A 103 -29.25 6.46 -20.52
CA ASN A 103 -30.44 6.11 -19.74
C ASN A 103 -31.12 7.34 -19.11
N ARG A 104 -30.76 8.54 -19.55
CA ARG A 104 -31.08 9.82 -18.91
C ARG A 104 -32.58 10.04 -18.78
N GLU A 105 -33.30 9.91 -19.89
CA GLU A 105 -34.77 10.09 -19.93
C GLU A 105 -35.46 9.15 -18.94
N ILE A 106 -35.07 7.87 -18.93
CA ILE A 106 -35.63 6.85 -18.05
C ILE A 106 -35.35 7.17 -16.58
N ILE A 107 -34.12 7.61 -16.25
CA ILE A 107 -33.73 7.95 -14.88
C ILE A 107 -34.51 9.17 -14.38
N VAL A 108 -34.62 10.22 -15.20
CA VAL A 108 -35.33 11.47 -14.87
C VAL A 108 -36.83 11.24 -14.76
N ASP A 109 -37.44 10.53 -15.71
CA ASP A 109 -38.86 10.18 -15.68
C ASP A 109 -39.19 9.32 -14.45
N CYS A 110 -38.33 8.35 -14.13
CA CYS A 110 -38.52 7.53 -12.92
C CYS A 110 -38.39 8.36 -11.65
N PHE A 111 -37.47 9.32 -11.60
CA PHE A 111 -37.32 10.22 -10.46
C PHE A 111 -38.57 11.10 -10.28
N ASN A 112 -39.04 11.73 -11.36
CA ASN A 112 -40.17 12.66 -11.34
C ASN A 112 -41.51 11.96 -11.04
N ASN A 113 -41.67 10.68 -11.43
CA ASN A 113 -42.91 9.93 -11.20
C ASN A 113 -42.93 9.11 -9.89
N LYS A 114 -41.81 9.00 -9.16
CA LYS A 114 -41.77 8.32 -7.84
C LYS A 114 -42.39 9.19 -6.74
N ASP A 115 -43.14 8.56 -5.82
CA ASP A 115 -43.77 9.25 -4.69
C ASP A 115 -42.78 9.62 -3.57
N GLU A 116 -41.69 8.85 -3.41
CA GLU A 116 -40.66 9.09 -2.40
C GLU A 116 -39.33 9.55 -2.99
N VAL A 117 -38.64 10.42 -2.25
CA VAL A 117 -37.31 10.90 -2.59
C VAL A 117 -36.27 9.82 -2.27
N VAL A 118 -35.61 9.30 -3.30
CA VAL A 118 -34.56 8.28 -3.16
C VAL A 118 -33.19 8.96 -3.11
N LYS A 119 -32.48 8.81 -1.99
CA LYS A 119 -31.18 9.44 -1.70
C LYS A 119 -30.14 9.15 -2.77
N GLU A 120 -30.14 7.93 -3.29
CA GLU A 120 -29.21 7.46 -4.31
C GLU A 120 -29.37 8.21 -5.64
N TYR A 121 -30.59 8.63 -6.01
CA TYR A 121 -30.79 9.48 -7.20
C TYR A 121 -30.22 10.89 -6.99
N ILE A 122 -30.41 11.45 -5.80
CA ILE A 122 -29.86 12.77 -5.46
C ILE A 122 -28.34 12.71 -5.43
N GLU A 123 -27.78 11.64 -4.87
CA GLU A 123 -26.34 11.37 -4.89
C GLU A 123 -25.82 11.29 -6.34
N LEU A 124 -26.52 10.56 -7.21
CA LEU A 124 -26.18 10.48 -8.63
C LEU A 124 -26.20 11.87 -9.29
N PHE A 125 -27.22 12.68 -9.00
CA PHE A 125 -27.35 14.04 -9.53
C PHE A 125 -26.25 14.98 -9.04
N ILE A 126 -25.83 14.87 -7.78
CA ILE A 126 -24.67 15.60 -7.25
C ILE A 126 -23.39 15.18 -7.99
N MET A 127 -23.16 13.87 -8.12
CA MET A 127 -21.92 13.34 -8.70
C MET A 127 -21.79 13.64 -10.19
N LEU A 128 -22.90 13.77 -10.90
CA LEU A 128 -22.93 14.06 -12.35
C LEU A 128 -23.26 15.51 -12.70
N ASP A 129 -23.58 16.36 -11.72
CA ASP A 129 -23.90 17.79 -11.91
C ASP A 129 -25.18 18.07 -12.70
N ILE A 130 -26.21 17.27 -12.45
CA ILE A 130 -27.41 17.36 -13.26
C ILE A 130 -28.23 18.58 -12.85
N ASN A 131 -28.37 19.51 -13.80
CA ASN A 131 -29.03 20.79 -13.61
C ASN A 131 -30.54 20.66 -13.36
N ASN A 132 -31.05 21.70 -12.72
CA ASN A 132 -32.26 21.70 -11.92
C ASN A 132 -33.56 22.01 -12.68
N GLU A 133 -33.51 22.19 -14.01
CA GLU A 133 -34.67 22.61 -14.82
C GLU A 133 -35.60 21.44 -15.21
N GLU A 134 -35.10 20.21 -15.17
CA GLU A 134 -35.83 19.00 -15.58
C GLU A 134 -36.37 18.17 -14.40
N ILE A 135 -36.07 18.60 -13.17
CA ILE A 135 -36.32 17.85 -11.94
C ILE A 135 -37.32 18.63 -11.07
N ASP A 136 -38.38 17.98 -10.60
CA ASP A 136 -39.40 18.61 -9.75
C ASP A 136 -38.83 19.02 -8.37
N LYS A 137 -38.46 20.30 -8.24
CA LYS A 137 -37.86 20.87 -7.02
C LYS A 137 -38.81 20.85 -5.82
N ASP A 138 -40.11 20.96 -6.04
CA ASP A 138 -41.10 20.99 -4.96
C ASP A 138 -41.21 19.62 -4.28
N LYS A 139 -40.93 18.52 -5.01
CA LYS A 139 -40.79 17.18 -4.42
C LYS A 139 -39.57 17.05 -3.51
N ILE A 140 -38.43 17.64 -3.88
CA ILE A 140 -37.20 17.61 -3.09
C ILE A 140 -37.36 18.43 -1.79
N LEU A 141 -38.09 19.54 -1.86
CA LEU A 141 -38.30 20.49 -0.76
C LEU A 141 -39.37 20.05 0.27
N LYS A 142 -40.37 19.26 -0.11
CA LYS A 142 -41.54 18.96 0.74
C LYS A 142 -41.33 17.88 1.82
N GLY A 143 -40.18 17.19 1.88
CA GLY A 143 -40.14 15.88 2.55
C GLY A 143 -39.05 15.52 3.56
N TYR A 144 -37.81 16.05 3.55
CA TYR A 144 -36.71 15.28 4.18
C TYR A 144 -35.59 16.08 4.90
N PRO A 145 -35.17 15.65 6.12
CA PRO A 145 -34.02 16.18 6.85
C PRO A 145 -32.66 15.53 6.48
N ASP A 146 -32.56 14.73 5.42
CA ASP A 146 -31.32 14.04 5.04
C ASP A 146 -30.26 15.02 4.52
N LYS A 147 -29.03 14.87 5.03
CA LYS A 147 -27.90 15.77 4.76
C LYS A 147 -27.52 15.85 3.29
N ILE A 148 -27.67 14.78 2.51
CA ILE A 148 -27.36 14.76 1.07
C ILE A 148 -28.41 15.52 0.27
N VAL A 149 -29.68 15.36 0.61
CA VAL A 149 -30.80 16.12 0.01
C VAL A 149 -30.61 17.61 0.24
N ARG A 150 -30.27 17.98 1.48
CA ARG A 150 -29.97 19.35 1.85
C ARG A 150 -28.73 19.88 1.13
N LEU A 151 -27.66 19.08 1.02
CA LEU A 151 -26.48 19.44 0.24
C LEU A 151 -26.82 19.71 -1.23
N TYR A 152 -27.61 18.86 -1.89
CA TYR A 152 -28.03 19.04 -3.28
C TYR A 152 -28.84 20.33 -3.47
N ILE A 153 -29.80 20.62 -2.58
CA ILE A 153 -30.58 21.86 -2.59
C ILE A 153 -29.66 23.09 -2.43
N LEU A 154 -28.72 23.03 -1.49
CA LEU A 154 -27.81 24.14 -1.21
C LEU A 154 -26.86 24.39 -2.39
N MET A 155 -26.27 23.33 -2.95
CA MET A 155 -25.37 23.43 -4.10
C MET A 155 -26.06 24.05 -5.32
N ASN A 156 -27.30 23.65 -5.62
CA ASN A 156 -28.00 24.17 -6.81
C ASN A 156 -28.62 25.57 -6.67
N ASN A 157 -28.60 26.19 -5.48
CA ASN A 157 -29.27 27.48 -5.23
C ASN A 157 -28.34 28.58 -4.69
N MET A 158 -27.05 28.32 -4.46
CA MET A 158 -26.19 29.23 -3.68
C MET A 158 -25.12 29.98 -4.48
N LYS A 159 -24.75 31.15 -3.94
CA LYS A 159 -23.53 31.89 -4.27
C LYS A 159 -22.34 31.31 -3.49
N ILE A 160 -21.14 31.40 -4.07
CA ILE A 160 -19.89 30.80 -3.55
C ILE A 160 -19.60 31.14 -2.07
N ASP A 161 -19.93 32.36 -1.62
CA ASP A 161 -19.64 32.83 -0.25
C ASP A 161 -20.40 32.05 0.84
N SER A 162 -21.54 31.43 0.51
CA SER A 162 -22.32 30.61 1.44
C SER A 162 -21.76 29.19 1.63
N ILE A 163 -20.80 28.76 0.80
CA ILE A 163 -20.26 27.39 0.80
C ILE A 163 -19.34 27.14 2.00
N ILE A 164 -18.71 28.18 2.55
CA ILE A 164 -17.90 28.06 3.77
C ILE A 164 -18.77 27.57 4.94
N ASP A 165 -20.02 28.02 5.02
CA ASP A 165 -20.92 27.61 6.09
C ASP A 165 -21.46 26.18 5.87
N ILE A 166 -21.62 25.75 4.62
CA ILE A 166 -21.89 24.35 4.25
C ILE A 166 -20.72 23.45 4.67
N ILE A 167 -19.48 23.82 4.34
CA ILE A 167 -18.29 23.05 4.72
C ILE A 167 -18.19 22.92 6.25
N LYS A 168 -18.45 24.00 6.99
CA LYS A 168 -18.47 23.96 8.46
C LYS A 168 -19.57 23.03 8.97
N GLU A 169 -20.77 23.12 8.41
CA GLU A 169 -21.92 22.29 8.79
C GLU A 169 -21.67 20.79 8.55
N PHE A 170 -20.95 20.44 7.49
CA PHE A 170 -20.65 19.05 7.11
C PHE A 170 -19.20 18.61 7.39
N SER A 171 -18.46 19.37 8.19
CA SER A 171 -17.02 19.17 8.47
C SER A 171 -16.63 17.79 9.05
N ASN A 172 -17.60 17.07 9.62
CA ASN A 172 -17.39 15.73 10.19
C ASN A 172 -17.87 14.58 9.28
N ASP A 173 -18.34 14.88 8.07
CA ASP A 173 -18.87 13.89 7.13
C ASP A 173 -17.99 13.86 5.87
N GLU A 174 -16.99 12.99 5.86
CA GLU A 174 -15.96 12.89 4.81
C GLU A 174 -16.57 12.69 3.41
N MET A 175 -17.67 11.96 3.31
CA MET A 175 -18.34 11.71 2.03
C MET A 175 -19.01 12.97 1.49
N ILE A 176 -19.70 13.72 2.36
CA ILE A 176 -20.34 14.98 2.00
C ILE A 176 -19.28 16.04 1.69
N LEU A 177 -18.19 16.10 2.47
CA LEU A 177 -17.05 16.96 2.20
C LEU A 177 -16.41 16.68 0.84
N SER A 178 -16.25 15.40 0.49
CA SER A 178 -15.74 14.99 -0.81
C SER A 178 -16.63 15.49 -1.95
N HIS A 179 -17.95 15.41 -1.82
CA HIS A 179 -18.89 15.99 -2.78
C HIS A 179 -18.85 17.53 -2.85
N ILE A 180 -18.72 18.21 -1.70
CA ILE A 180 -18.59 19.67 -1.64
C ILE A 180 -17.30 20.11 -2.35
N TYR A 181 -16.18 19.44 -2.10
CA TYR A 181 -14.91 19.75 -2.74
C TYR A 181 -14.91 19.45 -4.24
N TYR A 182 -15.58 18.36 -4.65
CA TYR A 182 -15.83 18.06 -6.05
C TYR A 182 -16.65 19.16 -6.73
N TYR A 183 -17.75 19.60 -6.13
CA TYR A 183 -18.55 20.70 -6.68
C TYR A 183 -17.77 22.01 -6.79
N LEU A 184 -17.06 22.36 -5.72
CA LEU A 184 -16.21 23.55 -5.67
C LEU A 184 -15.06 23.54 -6.69
N SER A 185 -14.60 22.35 -7.09
CA SER A 185 -13.55 22.21 -8.11
C SER A 185 -13.97 22.78 -9.46
N LYS A 186 -15.28 22.81 -9.76
CA LYS A 186 -15.85 23.33 -11.01
C LYS A 186 -15.83 24.84 -11.14
N TYR A 187 -15.67 25.54 -10.03
CA TYR A 187 -15.40 26.98 -10.02
C TYR A 187 -13.90 27.30 -10.17
N HIS A 188 -13.12 26.36 -10.73
CA HIS A 188 -11.70 26.46 -11.03
C HIS A 188 -10.80 26.87 -9.84
N ASN A 189 -11.17 26.54 -8.61
CA ASN A 189 -10.35 26.86 -7.43
C ASN A 189 -9.44 25.69 -7.04
N LYS A 190 -8.14 25.90 -7.26
CA LYS A 190 -7.04 24.93 -7.11
C LYS A 190 -6.99 24.23 -5.76
N ASN A 191 -7.42 24.90 -4.69
CA ASN A 191 -7.36 24.35 -3.33
C ASN A 191 -8.40 23.25 -3.08
N TYR A 192 -9.52 23.29 -3.79
CA TYR A 192 -10.60 22.30 -3.61
C TYR A 192 -10.34 21.02 -4.41
N ILE A 193 -9.75 21.14 -5.60
CA ILE A 193 -9.23 20.00 -6.39
C ILE A 193 -8.27 19.15 -5.56
N LYS A 194 -7.28 19.81 -4.94
CA LYS A 194 -6.28 19.15 -4.09
C LYS A 194 -6.88 18.44 -2.87
N LYS A 195 -7.95 18.99 -2.28
CA LYS A 195 -8.65 18.36 -1.16
C LYS A 195 -9.53 17.19 -1.62
N ALA A 196 -10.24 17.31 -2.74
CA ALA A 196 -11.05 16.24 -3.31
C ALA A 196 -10.21 14.98 -3.63
N TYR A 197 -9.00 15.18 -4.16
CA TYR A 197 -8.01 14.11 -4.38
C TYR A 197 -7.63 13.38 -3.08
N VAL A 198 -7.29 14.14 -2.03
CA VAL A 198 -6.95 13.59 -0.69
C VAL A 198 -8.10 12.81 -0.05
N PHE A 199 -9.35 13.16 -0.36
CA PHE A 199 -10.55 12.47 0.15
C PHE A 199 -11.08 11.36 -0.76
N GLY A 200 -10.26 10.84 -1.69
CA GLY A 200 -10.50 9.57 -2.38
C GLY A 200 -10.91 9.62 -3.84
N TYR A 201 -10.74 10.75 -4.54
CA TYR A 201 -10.87 10.80 -6.01
C TYR A 201 -9.49 10.53 -6.64
N LYS A 202 -9.33 9.36 -7.27
CA LYS A 202 -8.09 8.93 -7.95
C LYS A 202 -7.77 9.76 -9.20
N GLU A 203 -6.49 9.78 -9.54
CA GLU A 203 -5.79 10.60 -10.55
C GLU A 203 -6.35 10.54 -11.98
N ASP A 204 -6.85 9.38 -12.42
CA ASP A 204 -7.41 9.19 -13.77
C ASP A 204 -8.68 10.03 -14.00
N ILE A 205 -9.34 10.47 -12.93
CA ILE A 205 -10.59 11.23 -12.94
C ILE A 205 -10.32 12.73 -13.19
N LEU A 206 -9.15 13.23 -12.80
CA LEU A 206 -8.76 14.61 -13.06
C LEU A 206 -8.51 14.85 -14.54
N TYR A 207 -7.99 13.85 -15.27
CA TYR A 207 -7.81 13.91 -16.72
C TYR A 207 -9.14 13.98 -17.48
N ASP A 208 -10.17 13.24 -17.04
CA ASP A 208 -11.51 13.26 -17.67
C ASP A 208 -12.37 14.47 -17.23
N LEU A 209 -12.08 15.09 -16.08
CA LEU A 209 -12.81 16.27 -15.57
C LEU A 209 -12.43 17.59 -16.25
N VAL A 210 -11.27 17.63 -16.91
CA VAL A 210 -10.86 18.80 -17.70
C VAL A 210 -11.47 18.78 -19.10
N ASP A 211 -12.24 17.75 -19.44
CA ASP A 211 -12.95 17.66 -20.72
C ASP A 211 -14.31 18.41 -20.72
N PHE A 212 -14.56 19.27 -19.73
CA PHE A 212 -15.77 20.12 -19.65
C PHE A 212 -15.47 21.60 -19.38
N SER A 213 -14.53 22.19 -20.13
CA SER A 213 -14.59 23.59 -20.64
C SER A 213 -13.30 23.90 -21.42
N TYR A 214 -13.19 23.34 -22.62
CA TYR A 214 -12.04 23.52 -23.50
C TYR A 214 -12.15 24.81 -24.33
N GLU A 215 -12.33 25.97 -23.69
CA GLU A 215 -12.14 27.26 -24.39
C GLU A 215 -11.07 28.17 -23.78
N ASP A 216 -10.65 28.00 -22.52
CA ASP A 216 -9.70 28.97 -21.90
C ASP A 216 -8.55 28.38 -21.06
N LEU A 217 -8.35 27.06 -21.05
CA LEU A 217 -7.21 26.44 -20.35
C LEU A 217 -6.34 25.67 -21.34
N GLU A 218 -5.19 26.25 -21.70
CA GLU A 218 -4.19 25.56 -22.52
C GLU A 218 -3.66 24.34 -21.75
N LEU A 219 -3.31 23.28 -22.46
CA LEU A 219 -2.71 22.06 -21.89
C LEU A 219 -1.47 22.34 -21.01
N GLU A 220 -0.83 23.49 -21.17
CA GLU A 220 0.26 23.98 -20.33
C GLU A 220 -0.19 24.46 -18.95
N ASP A 221 -1.42 24.94 -18.80
CA ASP A 221 -1.94 25.35 -17.50
C ASP A 221 -2.09 24.15 -16.58
N LEU A 222 -2.66 23.03 -17.06
CA LEU A 222 -2.89 21.79 -16.28
C LEU A 222 -1.62 21.09 -15.79
N LYS A 223 -0.49 21.26 -16.48
CA LYS A 223 0.82 20.81 -15.97
C LYS A 223 1.16 21.47 -14.63
N GLY A 224 0.64 22.67 -14.37
CA GLY A 224 0.76 23.36 -13.08
C GLY A 224 -0.24 22.92 -11.98
N TYR A 225 -1.15 21.97 -12.25
CA TYR A 225 -2.21 21.54 -11.31
C TYR A 225 -2.18 20.05 -10.92
N ALA A 226 -1.41 19.20 -11.61
CA ALA A 226 -0.69 18.17 -10.86
C ALA A 226 0.04 18.90 -9.71
N LEU A 227 0.24 18.29 -8.54
CA LEU A 227 1.32 18.78 -7.69
C LEU A 227 2.51 18.92 -8.64
N ASP A 228 2.94 20.15 -8.91
CA ASP A 228 3.88 20.50 -9.97
C ASP A 228 5.22 19.88 -9.54
N GLY A 229 5.30 18.57 -9.73
CA GLY A 229 6.38 17.71 -9.32
C GLY A 229 7.61 18.18 -10.05
N GLU A 230 7.45 18.60 -11.31
CA GLU A 230 8.46 19.31 -12.10
C GLU A 230 8.94 20.60 -11.39
N LYS A 231 8.08 21.56 -11.02
CA LYS A 231 8.54 22.77 -10.31
C LYS A 231 9.14 22.54 -8.91
N ILE A 232 8.70 21.51 -8.19
CA ILE A 232 9.29 21.16 -6.88
C ILE A 232 10.65 20.47 -7.11
N ILE A 233 10.75 19.57 -8.08
CA ILE A 233 12.00 18.92 -8.51
C ILE A 233 13.01 19.93 -9.04
N ASP A 234 12.58 20.99 -9.75
CA ASP A 234 13.46 22.02 -10.32
C ASP A 234 14.38 22.68 -9.27
N ASN A 235 13.95 22.71 -8.00
CA ASN A 235 14.71 23.31 -6.91
C ASN A 235 15.41 22.28 -6.00
N ILE A 236 15.35 20.99 -6.34
CA ILE A 236 15.99 19.90 -5.61
C ILE A 236 17.23 19.47 -6.39
N ASN A 237 18.39 19.48 -5.74
CA ASN A 237 19.57 18.85 -6.32
C ASN A 237 19.47 17.34 -6.14
N ILE A 238 19.47 16.59 -7.23
CA ILE A 238 19.29 15.13 -7.19
C ILE A 238 20.60 14.46 -7.60
N THR A 239 21.09 13.56 -6.75
CA THR A 239 22.24 12.72 -7.06
C THR A 239 21.93 11.25 -6.79
N HIS A 240 22.68 10.37 -7.46
CA HIS A 240 22.64 8.93 -7.23
C HIS A 240 23.87 8.59 -6.38
N TYR A 241 23.65 7.96 -5.23
CA TYR A 241 24.66 7.57 -4.23
C TYR A 241 25.43 8.69 -3.50
N ASN A 242 26.15 9.55 -4.22
CA ASN A 242 27.15 10.45 -3.63
C ASN A 242 26.73 11.91 -3.69
N PHE A 243 27.06 12.67 -2.64
CA PHE A 243 26.84 14.11 -2.56
C PHE A 243 27.93 14.76 -1.69
N THR A 244 28.46 15.90 -2.13
CA THR A 244 29.47 16.66 -1.36
C THR A 244 29.21 18.15 -1.46
N ASP A 245 29.26 18.85 -0.31
CA ASP A 245 29.43 20.30 -0.26
C ASP A 245 30.45 20.72 0.80
N ASP A 246 30.57 22.03 1.04
CA ASP A 246 31.55 22.64 1.97
C ASP A 246 31.44 22.13 3.42
N SER A 247 30.30 21.54 3.81
CA SER A 247 29.96 21.18 5.19
C SER A 247 29.73 19.69 5.41
N VAL A 248 29.17 19.00 4.42
CA VAL A 248 28.75 17.60 4.54
C VAL A 248 29.13 16.85 3.27
N GLU A 249 29.65 15.65 3.47
CA GLU A 249 29.82 14.65 2.43
C GLU A 249 29.02 13.40 2.78
N ILE A 250 28.22 12.93 1.83
CA ILE A 250 27.42 11.72 1.87
C ILE A 250 27.94 10.80 0.77
N LEU A 251 28.52 9.67 1.15
CA LEU A 251 29.03 8.68 0.22
C LEU A 251 28.24 7.39 0.38
N SER A 252 27.71 6.85 -0.71
CA SER A 252 26.96 5.59 -0.67
C SER A 252 27.64 4.52 -1.49
N TYR A 253 27.57 3.28 -1.01
CA TYR A 253 28.15 2.13 -1.68
C TYR A 253 27.36 1.76 -2.95
N GLU A 254 27.94 2.02 -4.11
CA GLU A 254 27.37 1.68 -5.40
C GLU A 254 27.60 0.21 -5.74
N ASN A 255 26.53 -0.55 -5.95
CA ASN A 255 26.61 -1.96 -6.32
C ASN A 255 25.34 -2.46 -7.03
N GLU A 256 25.49 -3.49 -7.87
CA GLU A 256 24.36 -4.12 -8.59
C GLU A 256 23.48 -5.03 -7.71
N ILE A 257 23.86 -5.25 -6.45
CA ILE A 257 23.24 -6.24 -5.55
C ILE A 257 22.34 -5.54 -4.49
N ASN A 258 22.19 -4.21 -4.60
CA ASN A 258 21.44 -3.35 -3.67
C ASN A 258 21.87 -3.47 -2.19
N MET A 259 23.15 -3.75 -1.92
CA MET A 259 23.69 -3.69 -0.55
C MET A 259 23.74 -2.24 -0.07
N SER A 260 23.26 -1.96 1.15
CA SER A 260 23.23 -0.61 1.73
C SER A 260 24.45 -0.35 2.61
N MET A 261 25.16 0.75 2.33
CA MET A 261 26.14 1.35 3.24
C MET A 261 26.29 2.81 2.86
N HIS A 262 26.18 3.71 3.83
CA HIS A 262 26.30 5.15 3.62
C HIS A 262 27.21 5.78 4.67
N ILE A 263 28.10 6.67 4.23
CA ILE A 263 29.05 7.41 5.06
C ILE A 263 28.56 8.86 5.13
N ILE A 264 28.37 9.40 6.32
CA ILE A 264 28.18 10.84 6.53
C ILE A 264 29.45 11.39 7.16
N ARG A 265 30.24 12.13 6.39
CA ARG A 265 31.47 12.78 6.83
C ARG A 265 31.27 14.29 6.95
N THR A 266 31.69 14.84 8.09
CA THR A 266 31.69 16.29 8.36
C THR A 266 32.99 16.69 9.06
N CYS A 267 33.22 17.99 9.22
CA CYS A 267 34.32 18.49 10.06
C CYS A 267 34.20 18.12 11.55
N LYS A 268 33.05 17.57 11.99
CA LYS A 268 32.78 17.17 13.37
C LYS A 268 32.85 15.66 13.62
N GLY A 269 33.10 14.87 12.58
CA GLY A 269 33.23 13.42 12.68
C GLY A 269 32.51 12.68 11.55
N ILE A 270 32.53 11.35 11.66
CA ILE A 270 32.02 10.42 10.65
C ILE A 270 31.07 9.43 11.32
N ILE A 271 29.93 9.14 10.67
CA ILE A 271 29.04 8.04 11.03
C ILE A 271 28.76 7.17 9.82
N LEU A 272 28.44 5.90 10.07
CA LEU A 272 27.95 4.97 9.06
C LEU A 272 26.45 4.71 9.25
N LEU A 273 25.74 4.59 8.14
CA LEU A 273 24.36 4.13 8.07
C LEU A 273 24.35 2.83 7.27
N ASP A 274 23.90 1.75 7.92
CA ASP A 274 23.88 0.39 7.39
C ASP A 274 25.24 -0.19 6.94
N MET A 275 25.32 -1.52 6.95
CA MET A 275 26.48 -2.32 6.56
C MET A 275 26.00 -3.63 5.91
N GLY A 276 25.36 -3.49 4.75
CA GLY A 276 24.71 -4.55 4.02
C GLY A 276 25.62 -5.64 3.48
N ALA A 277 25.05 -6.81 3.24
CA ALA A 277 25.66 -7.87 2.44
C ALA A 277 24.62 -8.46 1.48
N GLY A 278 25.09 -8.99 0.36
CA GLY A 278 24.28 -9.48 -0.73
C GLY A 278 24.62 -10.91 -1.09
N PHE A 279 24.08 -11.36 -2.22
CA PHE A 279 24.37 -12.68 -2.77
C PHE A 279 24.65 -12.58 -4.26
N ASP A 280 25.62 -13.36 -4.73
CA ASP A 280 25.87 -13.53 -6.16
C ASP A 280 24.81 -14.44 -6.81
N GLU A 281 24.91 -14.60 -8.13
CA GLU A 281 24.03 -15.47 -8.93
C GLU A 281 24.08 -16.96 -8.55
N ASN A 282 25.18 -17.40 -7.93
CA ASN A 282 25.38 -18.76 -7.45
C ASN A 282 24.87 -18.96 -6.01
N GLY A 283 24.47 -17.86 -5.35
CA GLY A 283 24.04 -17.85 -3.96
C GLY A 283 25.19 -17.77 -2.96
N ASN A 284 26.41 -17.45 -3.38
CA ASN A 284 27.49 -17.14 -2.44
C ASN A 284 27.24 -15.77 -1.82
N THR A 285 27.56 -15.63 -0.54
CA THR A 285 27.45 -14.35 0.16
C THR A 285 28.54 -13.39 -0.31
N ILE A 286 28.13 -12.18 -0.68
CA ILE A 286 29.03 -11.07 -0.97
C ILE A 286 28.92 -10.08 0.17
N TYR A 287 30.04 -9.80 0.82
CA TYR A 287 30.15 -8.81 1.88
C TYR A 287 30.82 -7.55 1.34
N ILE A 288 30.48 -6.41 1.94
CA ILE A 288 31.21 -5.16 1.78
C ILE A 288 32.42 -5.25 2.71
N ASP A 289 33.63 -5.20 2.15
CA ASP A 289 34.87 -5.01 2.91
C ASP A 289 34.92 -3.55 3.35
N VAL A 290 34.35 -3.25 4.53
CA VAL A 290 34.10 -1.87 4.95
C VAL A 290 35.39 -1.12 5.16
N LYS A 291 36.43 -1.77 5.69
CA LYS A 291 37.75 -1.15 5.84
C LYS A 291 38.32 -0.72 4.49
N ARG A 292 38.29 -1.61 3.50
CA ARG A 292 38.78 -1.30 2.15
C ARG A 292 37.95 -0.22 1.46
N GLU A 293 36.63 -0.21 1.65
CA GLU A 293 35.78 0.85 1.10
C GLU A 293 36.08 2.21 1.76
N LEU A 294 36.30 2.26 3.07
CA LEU A 294 36.68 3.49 3.78
C LEU A 294 38.05 4.03 3.32
N GLU A 295 39.01 3.15 3.04
CA GLU A 295 40.33 3.53 2.52
C GLU A 295 40.25 4.29 1.19
N LYS A 296 39.29 3.95 0.30
CA LYS A 296 39.08 4.67 -0.98
C LYS A 296 38.79 6.16 -0.78
N TYR A 297 38.21 6.52 0.37
CA TYR A 297 37.85 7.89 0.72
C TYR A 297 38.81 8.53 1.73
N ASN A 298 39.96 7.89 1.99
CA ASN A 298 40.94 8.28 3.00
C ASN A 298 40.33 8.38 4.42
N ILE A 299 39.40 7.47 4.75
CA ILE A 299 38.76 7.41 6.07
C ILE A 299 39.41 6.29 6.88
N ASN A 300 39.92 6.63 8.06
CA ASN A 300 40.33 5.63 9.03
C ASN A 300 39.09 5.19 9.82
N TYR A 301 38.84 3.88 9.90
CA TYR A 301 37.68 3.34 10.61
C TYR A 301 37.63 3.75 12.10
N LYS A 302 38.79 4.10 12.69
CA LYS A 302 38.88 4.60 14.07
C LYS A 302 38.28 6.01 14.26
N ASP A 303 38.10 6.76 13.18
CA ASP A 303 37.50 8.10 13.20
C ASP A 303 35.96 8.05 13.12
N ILE A 304 35.39 6.86 12.93
CA ILE A 304 33.95 6.64 12.87
C ILE A 304 33.40 6.61 14.28
N LEU A 305 32.44 7.48 14.55
CA LEU A 305 31.84 7.64 15.87
C LEU A 305 30.82 6.54 16.17
N GLY A 306 30.13 6.01 15.15
CA GLY A 306 29.08 5.02 15.31
C GLY A 306 28.53 4.50 13.99
N ILE A 307 27.98 3.29 14.03
CA ILE A 307 27.27 2.64 12.94
C ILE A 307 25.79 2.57 13.31
N PHE A 308 24.88 3.02 12.44
CA PHE A 308 23.44 2.99 12.69
C PHE A 308 22.79 2.00 11.72
N ILE A 309 22.17 0.94 12.25
CA ILE A 309 21.46 -0.06 11.46
C ILE A 309 19.97 0.26 11.43
N SER A 310 19.43 0.47 10.23
CA SER A 310 18.02 0.83 10.00
C SER A 310 17.09 -0.32 10.35
N HIS A 311 17.40 -1.55 9.90
CA HIS A 311 16.53 -2.71 10.10
C HIS A 311 17.23 -4.07 9.88
N GLY A 312 16.49 -5.15 10.14
CA GLY A 312 16.98 -6.53 10.18
C GLY A 312 16.93 -7.30 8.86
N HIS A 313 17.10 -6.67 7.70
CA HIS A 313 17.36 -7.39 6.43
C HIS A 313 18.85 -7.44 6.11
N PHE A 314 19.28 -8.54 5.50
CA PHE A 314 20.69 -8.90 5.38
C PHE A 314 21.51 -7.89 4.56
N ASP A 315 20.87 -7.24 3.59
CA ASP A 315 21.36 -6.16 2.76
C ASP A 315 21.52 -4.82 3.49
N HIS A 316 21.23 -4.77 4.80
CA HIS A 316 21.46 -3.60 5.66
C HIS A 316 22.40 -3.85 6.85
N TYR A 317 22.67 -5.12 7.22
CA TYR A 317 23.54 -5.45 8.36
C TYR A 317 24.57 -6.54 8.11
N GLY A 318 24.45 -7.31 7.02
CA GLY A 318 25.15 -8.58 6.87
C GLY A 318 26.69 -8.49 6.89
N SER A 319 27.27 -7.35 6.50
CA SER A 319 28.73 -7.14 6.55
C SER A 319 29.28 -6.93 7.96
N LEU A 320 28.42 -6.78 8.97
CA LEU A 320 28.83 -6.88 10.38
C LEU A 320 29.43 -8.26 10.74
N LEU A 321 29.26 -9.31 9.91
CA LEU A 321 29.86 -10.63 10.16
C LEU A 321 31.37 -10.67 9.95
N ILE A 322 31.87 -9.90 8.98
CA ILE A 322 33.26 -10.02 8.52
C ILE A 322 34.18 -8.97 9.14
N ASP A 323 33.60 -7.89 9.66
CA ASP A 323 34.31 -6.74 10.15
C ASP A 323 34.11 -6.59 11.66
N ASP A 324 35.09 -7.05 12.44
CA ASP A 324 35.19 -6.72 13.87
C ASP A 324 35.72 -5.28 14.00
N LEU A 325 34.79 -4.34 13.89
CA LEU A 325 35.04 -2.92 14.11
C LEU A 325 34.74 -2.60 15.57
N ASP A 326 35.74 -2.12 16.29
CA ASP A 326 35.58 -1.57 17.66
C ASP A 326 34.88 -0.19 17.60
N ILE A 327 33.67 -0.17 17.05
CA ILE A 327 32.81 1.00 16.82
C ILE A 327 31.44 0.67 17.41
N PRO A 328 30.81 1.57 18.18
CA PRO A 328 29.48 1.33 18.73
C PRO A 328 28.43 1.23 17.62
N ILE A 329 27.61 0.17 17.69
CA ILE A 329 26.54 -0.09 16.73
C ILE A 329 25.19 0.29 17.36
N TYR A 330 24.41 1.13 16.71
CA TYR A 330 23.10 1.59 17.17
C TYR A 330 22.00 0.94 16.34
N MET A 331 21.08 0.24 17.00
CA MET A 331 19.90 -0.36 16.36
C MET A 331 18.79 -0.59 17.37
N THR A 332 17.56 -0.81 16.90
CA THR A 332 16.48 -1.15 17.83
C THR A 332 16.68 -2.53 18.44
N SER A 333 16.14 -2.74 19.64
CA SER A 333 16.12 -4.09 20.26
C SER A 333 15.47 -5.12 19.37
N ILE A 334 14.44 -4.74 18.63
CA ILE A 334 13.76 -5.66 17.72
C ILE A 334 14.64 -5.98 16.51
N THR A 335 15.34 -5.00 15.93
CA THR A 335 16.31 -5.24 14.85
C THR A 335 17.41 -6.21 15.31
N LYS A 336 17.97 -6.01 16.51
CA LYS A 336 18.95 -6.94 17.11
C LYS A 336 18.40 -8.35 17.23
N ASP A 337 17.23 -8.50 17.86
CA ASP A 337 16.59 -9.80 18.08
C ASP A 337 16.33 -10.51 16.72
N ILE A 338 15.84 -9.79 15.71
CA ILE A 338 15.60 -10.33 14.36
C ILE A 338 16.90 -10.81 13.70
N ILE A 339 17.99 -10.07 13.83
CA ILE A 339 19.30 -10.48 13.28
C ILE A 339 19.75 -11.81 13.90
N GLU A 340 19.71 -11.91 15.23
CA GLU A 340 20.16 -13.11 15.96
C GLU A 340 19.23 -14.33 15.73
N GLU A 341 17.93 -14.11 15.51
CA GLU A 341 16.95 -15.17 15.25
C GLU A 341 16.95 -15.64 13.79
N SER A 342 17.19 -14.73 12.84
CA SER A 342 17.19 -15.05 11.41
C SER A 342 18.52 -15.60 10.90
N ASN A 343 19.63 -15.28 11.58
CA ASN A 343 20.96 -15.72 11.21
C ASN A 343 21.75 -16.20 12.44
N SER A 344 21.95 -17.51 12.53
CA SER A 344 22.68 -18.15 13.64
C SER A 344 24.13 -17.70 13.76
N GLU A 345 24.75 -17.22 12.68
CA GLU A 345 26.13 -16.71 12.71
C GLU A 345 26.27 -15.43 13.53
N PHE A 346 25.17 -14.72 13.83
CA PHE A 346 25.18 -13.53 14.68
C PHE A 346 24.92 -13.80 16.16
N GLN A 347 24.50 -15.03 16.53
CA GLN A 347 24.17 -15.35 17.92
C GLN A 347 25.37 -15.12 18.85
N GLY A 348 25.20 -14.19 19.79
CA GLY A 348 26.24 -13.82 20.76
C GLY A 348 27.41 -13.00 20.19
N ARG A 349 27.30 -12.49 18.95
CA ARG A 349 28.34 -11.65 18.31
C ARG A 349 28.02 -10.16 18.35
N LEU A 350 26.75 -9.78 18.52
CA LEU A 350 26.30 -8.39 18.65
C LEU A 350 26.50 -7.83 20.08
N ASN A 351 27.75 -7.81 20.53
CA ASN A 351 28.11 -7.44 21.91
C ASN A 351 28.33 -5.92 22.10
N ASN A 352 28.69 -5.18 21.06
CA ASN A 352 28.88 -3.71 21.10
C ASN A 352 27.64 -2.92 20.62
N VAL A 353 26.45 -3.48 20.80
CA VAL A 353 25.21 -2.84 20.36
C VAL A 353 24.65 -1.91 21.45
N LYS A 354 24.41 -0.66 21.06
CA LYS A 354 23.64 0.34 21.80
C LYS A 354 22.19 0.31 21.32
N ILE A 355 21.30 -0.15 22.20
CA ILE A 355 19.88 -0.23 21.90
C ILE A 355 19.26 1.16 21.86
N ILE A 356 18.56 1.45 20.77
CA ILE A 356 17.77 2.67 20.58
C ILE A 356 16.28 2.35 20.46
N ARG A 357 15.43 3.31 20.78
CA ARG A 357 13.97 3.24 20.64
C ARG A 357 13.48 4.34 19.71
N SER A 358 12.26 4.16 19.21
CA SER A 358 11.58 5.18 18.43
C SER A 358 11.46 6.48 19.24
N ASN A 359 11.86 7.59 18.63
CA ASN A 359 12.01 8.92 19.21
C ASN A 359 13.14 9.13 20.22
N ASP A 360 14.02 8.16 20.43
CA ASP A 360 15.25 8.42 21.20
C ASP A 360 16.12 9.44 20.45
N GLU A 361 16.66 10.41 21.19
CA GLU A 361 17.68 11.34 20.70
C GLU A 361 19.07 10.85 21.15
N ILE A 362 19.89 10.43 20.20
CA ILE A 362 21.27 10.03 20.40
C ILE A 362 22.18 11.24 20.16
N LEU A 363 23.01 11.58 21.14
CA LEU A 363 24.06 12.59 20.99
C LEU A 363 25.41 11.87 20.82
N LEU A 364 26.03 12.06 19.66
CA LEU A 364 27.28 11.42 19.29
C LEU A 364 28.25 12.46 18.75
N GLY A 365 29.13 12.99 19.61
CA GLY A 365 29.92 14.18 19.29
C GLY A 365 29.01 15.38 19.00
N SER A 366 29.10 15.94 17.78
CA SER A 366 28.19 17.02 17.33
C SER A 366 26.97 16.53 16.56
N PHE A 367 26.80 15.21 16.41
CA PHE A 367 25.62 14.64 15.76
C PHE A 367 24.51 14.50 16.79
N LYS A 368 23.33 15.02 16.44
CA LYS A 368 22.07 14.76 17.13
C LYS A 368 21.22 13.90 16.22
N ILE A 369 20.95 12.65 16.62
CA ILE A 369 20.31 11.65 15.77
C ILE A 369 19.03 11.20 16.44
N LYS A 370 17.89 11.31 15.75
CA LYS A 370 16.60 10.82 16.22
C LYS A 370 16.16 9.61 15.40
N ALA A 371 15.89 8.50 16.05
CA ALA A 371 15.31 7.32 15.39
C ALA A 371 13.79 7.48 15.24
N VAL A 372 13.23 7.14 14.08
CA VAL A 372 11.79 7.22 13.79
C VAL A 372 11.34 5.94 13.12
N GLU A 373 10.32 5.26 13.66
CA GLU A 373 9.74 4.07 13.01
C GLU A 373 9.33 4.37 11.57
N ASN A 374 9.79 3.55 10.62
CA ASN A 374 9.62 3.81 9.18
C ASN A 374 8.67 2.81 8.47
N GLY A 375 8.03 1.92 9.23
CA GLY A 375 6.96 1.05 8.75
C GLY A 375 7.34 -0.05 7.79
N HIS A 376 8.62 -0.28 7.49
CA HIS A 376 9.07 -1.35 6.59
C HIS A 376 8.95 -2.75 7.20
N ILE A 377 9.57 -3.00 8.35
CA ILE A 377 9.42 -4.25 9.11
C ILE A 377 9.37 -3.94 10.61
N LEU A 378 9.11 -4.96 11.43
CA LEU A 378 9.10 -4.75 12.87
C LEU A 378 10.50 -4.30 13.33
N GLY A 379 10.57 -3.16 14.03
CA GLY A 379 11.82 -2.58 14.52
C GLY A 379 12.57 -1.68 13.54
N SER A 380 12.11 -1.54 12.29
CA SER A 380 12.77 -0.70 11.30
C SER A 380 12.63 0.80 11.61
N CYS A 381 13.71 1.54 11.39
CA CYS A 381 13.78 2.96 11.69
C CYS A 381 14.47 3.76 10.57
N ALA A 382 13.94 4.96 10.35
CA ALA A 382 14.60 6.08 9.74
C ALA A 382 15.43 6.85 10.80
N PHE A 383 16.41 7.63 10.35
CA PHE A 383 17.24 8.48 11.19
C PHE A 383 17.15 9.94 10.72
N ASP A 384 16.68 10.81 11.61
CA ASP A 384 16.68 12.27 11.45
C ASP A 384 17.90 12.85 12.18
N ILE A 385 18.88 13.29 11.41
CA ILE A 385 20.23 13.61 11.84
C ILE A 385 20.45 15.11 11.70
N GLU A 386 20.94 15.75 12.77
CA GLU A 386 21.36 17.13 12.77
C GLU A 386 22.85 17.22 13.11
N VAL A 387 23.61 17.88 12.25
CA VAL A 387 25.05 18.08 12.42
C VAL A 387 25.48 19.32 11.65
N VAL A 388 26.41 20.12 12.18
CA VAL A 388 26.93 21.35 11.53
C VAL A 388 25.84 22.32 11.00
N GLY A 389 24.70 22.39 11.69
CA GLY A 389 23.56 23.23 11.28
C GLY A 389 22.81 22.72 10.06
N LYS A 390 23.05 21.47 9.65
CA LYS A 390 22.39 20.76 8.56
C LYS A 390 21.50 19.66 9.09
N ARG A 391 20.36 19.44 8.43
CA ARG A 391 19.45 18.32 8.70
C ARG A 391 19.50 17.29 7.57
N ILE A 392 19.83 16.05 7.91
CA ILE A 392 19.92 14.90 7.03
C ILE A 392 18.88 13.88 7.47
N ILE A 393 18.02 13.41 6.57
CA ILE A 393 17.08 12.31 6.85
C ILE A 393 17.52 11.11 6.04
N TYR A 394 17.81 10.00 6.72
CA TYR A 394 17.97 8.69 6.09
C TYR A 394 16.75 7.83 6.39
N LEU A 395 16.02 7.42 5.35
CA LEU A 395 14.79 6.66 5.55
C LEU A 395 15.01 5.15 5.75
N GLY A 396 16.16 4.62 5.30
CA GLY A 396 16.31 3.18 5.06
C GLY A 396 15.27 2.70 4.06
N ASP A 397 14.93 1.42 4.12
CA ASP A 397 13.72 0.91 3.48
C ASP A 397 12.51 1.34 4.31
N PHE A 398 11.46 1.86 3.67
CA PHE A 398 10.30 2.43 4.36
C PHE A 398 8.99 2.19 3.62
N CYS A 399 7.89 2.14 4.37
CA CYS A 399 6.53 2.00 3.81
C CYS A 399 5.60 3.02 4.47
N LEU A 400 4.87 3.80 3.68
CA LEU A 400 3.85 4.70 4.23
C LEU A 400 2.53 3.97 4.54
N SER A 401 2.25 2.87 3.84
CA SER A 401 1.04 2.06 4.01
C SER A 401 1.09 1.17 5.25
N ASP A 402 -0.05 1.06 5.95
CA ASP A 402 -0.18 0.18 7.11
C ASP A 402 -0.07 -1.30 6.72
N GLN A 403 0.84 -1.99 7.40
CA GLN A 403 0.99 -3.43 7.34
C GLN A 403 0.13 -4.12 8.41
N PHE A 404 -0.11 -5.43 8.31
CA PHE A 404 -0.77 -6.12 9.42
C PHE A 404 0.12 -6.15 10.65
N THR A 405 1.42 -6.36 10.44
CA THR A 405 2.41 -6.56 11.50
C THR A 405 3.06 -5.27 12.01
N VAL A 406 3.07 -4.20 11.20
CA VAL A 406 3.68 -2.91 11.52
C VAL A 406 2.85 -1.76 10.92
N LEU A 407 2.77 -0.62 11.60
CA LEU A 407 2.12 0.57 11.04
C LEU A 407 3.07 1.26 10.06
N GLY A 408 2.52 1.91 9.04
CA GLY A 408 3.30 2.69 8.09
C GLY A 408 4.04 3.85 8.76
N LEU A 409 5.06 4.37 8.09
CA LEU A 409 5.75 5.60 8.50
C LEU A 409 4.74 6.75 8.54
N ASP A 410 4.50 7.27 9.74
CA ASP A 410 3.86 8.55 9.92
C ASP A 410 4.84 9.66 9.51
N ILE A 411 4.79 10.05 8.24
CA ILE A 411 5.68 11.06 7.65
C ILE A 411 5.66 12.39 8.41
N TYR A 412 4.57 12.70 9.12
CA TYR A 412 4.45 13.93 9.89
C TYR A 412 5.39 13.96 11.10
N LYS A 413 5.88 12.81 11.58
CA LYS A 413 6.92 12.75 12.62
C LYS A 413 8.28 13.26 12.14
N LEU A 414 8.49 13.31 10.82
CA LEU A 414 9.68 13.87 10.17
C LEU A 414 9.46 15.32 9.71
N ILE A 415 8.25 15.86 9.84
CA ILE A 415 7.95 17.25 9.47
C ILE A 415 8.01 18.12 10.73
N ASP A 416 8.90 19.11 10.70
CA ASP A 416 8.96 20.18 11.70
C ASP A 416 9.42 21.49 11.06
N ASN A 417 9.70 22.51 11.87
CA ASN A 417 10.08 23.84 11.39
C ASN A 417 11.50 23.89 10.78
N ARG A 418 12.30 22.83 10.88
CA ARG A 418 13.64 22.73 10.30
C ARG A 418 13.54 22.28 8.86
N LYS A 419 14.25 22.97 7.97
CA LYS A 419 14.40 22.55 6.57
C LYS A 419 15.16 21.23 6.50
N VAL A 420 14.80 20.37 5.55
CA VAL A 420 15.56 19.15 5.25
C VAL A 420 16.65 19.52 4.24
N ASP A 421 17.91 19.53 4.64
CA ASP A 421 19.02 19.83 3.72
C ASP A 421 19.31 18.64 2.81
N TYR A 422 19.26 17.42 3.35
CA TYR A 422 19.55 16.19 2.60
C TYR A 422 18.52 15.10 2.94
N LEU A 423 18.00 14.43 1.92
CA LEU A 423 17.16 13.24 2.06
C LEU A 423 17.85 12.08 1.34
N ILE A 424 18.18 11.02 2.07
CA ILE A 424 18.66 9.74 1.53
C ILE A 424 17.48 8.77 1.53
N MET A 425 17.02 8.37 0.34
CA MET A 425 15.77 7.63 0.15
C MET A 425 15.95 6.44 -0.80
N GLU A 426 15.35 5.30 -0.45
CA GLU A 426 15.31 4.12 -1.31
C GLU A 426 14.53 4.38 -2.62
N THR A 427 14.77 3.54 -3.63
CA THR A 427 14.10 3.64 -4.93
C THR A 427 13.63 2.28 -5.48
N THR A 428 13.40 1.30 -4.60
CA THR A 428 13.02 -0.08 -4.97
C THR A 428 11.83 -0.14 -5.94
N TYR A 429 10.84 0.74 -5.80
CA TYR A 429 9.65 0.83 -6.67
C TYR A 429 9.60 2.12 -7.49
N GLY A 430 10.71 2.82 -7.65
CA GLY A 430 10.77 4.10 -8.35
C GLY A 430 10.45 4.04 -9.84
N GLU A 431 10.49 2.87 -10.48
CA GLU A 431 10.06 2.67 -11.88
C GLU A 431 8.65 2.09 -12.04
N ASN A 432 7.96 1.81 -10.93
CA ASN A 432 6.67 1.10 -10.95
C ASN A 432 5.49 2.07 -10.78
N LYS A 433 5.22 2.88 -11.80
CA LYS A 433 4.15 3.91 -11.79
C LYS A 433 2.75 3.38 -11.48
N PHE A 434 2.46 2.12 -11.82
CA PHE A 434 1.17 1.52 -11.55
C PHE A 434 1.31 0.38 -10.55
N SER A 435 0.75 0.56 -9.36
CA SER A 435 0.69 -0.48 -8.35
C SER A 435 -0.69 -0.56 -7.72
N LEU A 436 -1.20 -1.78 -7.58
CA LEU A 436 -2.36 -2.01 -6.73
C LEU A 436 -2.04 -1.63 -5.28
N THR A 437 -3.06 -1.19 -4.55
CA THR A 437 -2.93 -0.92 -3.12
C THR A 437 -2.54 -2.20 -2.38
N LEU A 438 -1.88 -2.05 -1.22
CA LEU A 438 -1.51 -3.20 -0.40
C LEU A 438 -2.72 -4.06 -0.02
N ASP A 439 -3.86 -3.42 0.26
CA ASP A 439 -5.12 -4.10 0.58
C ASP A 439 -5.71 -4.88 -0.59
N ASP A 440 -5.64 -4.34 -1.81
CA ASP A 440 -6.08 -5.08 -3.01
C ASP A 440 -5.19 -6.29 -3.26
N LYS A 441 -3.87 -6.12 -3.14
CA LYS A 441 -2.91 -7.24 -3.25
C LYS A 441 -3.19 -8.34 -2.22
N ARG A 442 -3.52 -7.98 -0.98
CA ARG A 442 -3.90 -8.93 0.09
C ARG A 442 -5.17 -9.72 -0.26
N LYS A 443 -6.20 -9.04 -0.76
CA LYS A 443 -7.46 -9.67 -1.20
C LYS A 443 -7.21 -10.63 -2.36
N ILE A 444 -6.41 -10.22 -3.34
CA ILE A 444 -6.06 -11.06 -4.50
C ILE A 444 -5.27 -12.28 -4.03
N LEU A 445 -4.26 -12.13 -3.17
CA LEU A 445 -3.48 -13.24 -2.63
C LEU A 445 -4.37 -14.26 -1.92
N GLY A 446 -5.26 -13.78 -1.04
CA GLY A 446 -6.21 -14.64 -0.34
C GLY A 446 -7.18 -15.35 -1.28
N SER A 447 -7.70 -14.64 -2.28
CA SER A 447 -8.63 -15.19 -3.27
C SER A 447 -7.98 -16.26 -4.16
N VAL A 448 -6.77 -16.00 -4.65
CA VAL A 448 -5.99 -16.97 -5.46
C VAL A 448 -5.63 -18.19 -4.63
N THR A 449 -5.22 -17.99 -3.37
CA THR A 449 -4.91 -19.09 -2.45
C THR A 449 -6.15 -19.96 -2.23
N LYS A 450 -7.29 -19.34 -1.90
CA LYS A 450 -8.57 -20.04 -1.66
C LYS A 450 -9.01 -20.83 -2.90
N ALA A 451 -9.07 -20.17 -4.06
CA ALA A 451 -9.52 -20.79 -5.30
C ALA A 451 -8.63 -21.98 -5.72
N SER A 452 -7.32 -21.89 -5.48
CA SER A 452 -6.40 -22.99 -5.76
C SER A 452 -6.72 -24.21 -4.90
N ILE A 453 -6.84 -24.01 -3.58
CA ILE A 453 -7.05 -25.12 -2.63
C ILE A 453 -8.45 -25.73 -2.78
N ASP A 454 -9.46 -24.90 -3.00
CA ASP A 454 -10.84 -25.36 -3.27
C ASP A 454 -10.89 -26.23 -4.55
N SER A 455 -9.94 -26.04 -5.47
CA SER A 455 -9.76 -26.85 -6.68
C SER A 455 -8.84 -28.07 -6.49
N GLY A 456 -8.43 -28.37 -5.25
CA GLY A 456 -7.50 -29.46 -4.94
C GLY A 456 -6.03 -29.18 -5.29
N VAL A 457 -5.69 -27.92 -5.65
CA VAL A 457 -4.34 -27.51 -6.02
C VAL A 457 -3.61 -26.93 -4.81
N LYS A 458 -2.45 -27.50 -4.46
CA LYS A 458 -1.59 -26.99 -3.38
C LYS A 458 -1.01 -25.62 -3.73
N VAL A 459 -0.72 -24.81 -2.72
CA VAL A 459 -0.17 -23.46 -2.87
C VAL A 459 1.21 -23.37 -2.24
N PHE A 460 2.20 -22.91 -3.00
CA PHE A 460 3.55 -22.64 -2.53
C PHE A 460 3.88 -21.15 -2.65
N ILE A 461 4.41 -20.57 -1.58
CA ILE A 461 4.74 -19.15 -1.47
C ILE A 461 6.18 -19.01 -0.96
N PRO A 462 7.18 -18.84 -1.85
CA PRO A 462 8.52 -18.46 -1.42
C PRO A 462 8.45 -17.06 -0.81
N SER A 463 8.96 -16.91 0.40
CA SER A 463 8.82 -15.66 1.15
C SER A 463 10.09 -15.29 1.92
N PHE A 464 10.38 -14.00 2.03
CA PHE A 464 11.39 -13.51 2.98
C PHE A 464 10.97 -13.90 4.41
N ALA A 465 11.97 -14.29 5.21
CA ALA A 465 11.74 -14.78 6.58
C ALA A 465 11.16 -13.69 7.50
N VAL A 466 11.60 -12.44 7.28
CA VAL A 466 11.27 -11.27 8.08
C VAL A 466 10.25 -10.39 7.37
N GLY A 467 9.12 -10.13 8.02
CA GLY A 467 8.01 -9.30 7.52
C GLY A 467 7.11 -10.05 6.54
N ARG A 468 7.66 -10.48 5.38
CA ARG A 468 6.82 -10.97 4.26
C ARG A 468 6.06 -12.24 4.59
N ALA A 469 6.69 -13.22 5.23
CA ALA A 469 6.03 -14.49 5.54
C ALA A 469 4.83 -14.27 6.47
N GLN A 470 4.96 -13.31 7.40
CA GLN A 470 3.92 -12.97 8.36
C GLN A 470 2.76 -12.18 7.69
N GLU A 471 3.06 -11.25 6.78
CA GLU A 471 2.02 -10.55 5.99
C GLU A 471 1.23 -11.50 5.07
N VAL A 472 1.93 -12.45 4.41
CA VAL A 472 1.30 -13.51 3.61
C VAL A 472 0.38 -14.36 4.49
N LEU A 473 0.88 -14.83 5.63
CA LEU A 473 0.13 -15.66 6.55
C LEU A 473 -1.15 -14.95 7.03
N MET A 474 -1.05 -13.68 7.39
CA MET A 474 -2.22 -12.87 7.78
C MET A 474 -3.21 -12.66 6.65
N SER A 475 -2.72 -12.45 5.43
CA SER A 475 -3.57 -12.30 4.23
C SER A 475 -4.39 -13.55 3.97
N ILE A 476 -3.78 -14.73 4.13
CA ILE A 476 -4.46 -16.03 4.00
C ILE A 476 -5.51 -16.20 5.10
N LYS A 477 -5.14 -15.91 6.36
CA LYS A 477 -6.05 -16.07 7.51
C LYS A 477 -7.26 -15.16 7.46
N LYS A 478 -7.12 -13.91 7.01
CA LYS A 478 -8.26 -12.98 6.86
C LYS A 478 -9.28 -13.42 5.80
N ASN A 479 -8.95 -14.41 4.97
CA ASN A 479 -9.87 -15.00 3.99
C ASN A 479 -10.54 -16.29 4.48
N ASP A 480 -10.53 -16.54 5.80
CA ASP A 480 -11.16 -17.69 6.47
C ASP A 480 -10.71 -19.05 5.90
N ILE A 481 -9.43 -19.13 5.48
CA ILE A 481 -8.83 -20.36 4.92
C ILE A 481 -8.41 -21.26 6.08
N LYS A 482 -9.10 -22.41 6.24
CA LYS A 482 -8.89 -23.40 7.31
C LYS A 482 -8.25 -24.70 6.80
N TYR A 483 -7.20 -24.56 6.00
CA TYR A 483 -6.44 -25.68 5.47
C TYR A 483 -5.06 -25.76 6.15
N PRO A 484 -4.41 -26.94 6.20
CA PRO A 484 -3.07 -27.06 6.75
C PRO A 484 -2.06 -26.14 6.06
N ILE A 485 -1.50 -25.20 6.82
CA ILE A 485 -0.47 -24.25 6.41
C ILE A 485 0.81 -24.61 7.14
N ILE A 486 1.91 -24.78 6.41
CA ILE A 486 3.23 -24.88 7.01
C ILE A 486 4.02 -23.60 6.77
N VAL A 487 4.78 -23.17 7.78
CA VAL A 487 5.79 -22.11 7.66
C VAL A 487 7.15 -22.70 8.02
N ASP A 488 8.10 -22.60 7.10
CA ASP A 488 9.37 -23.32 7.17
C ASP A 488 10.59 -22.44 6.83
N GLY A 489 11.76 -22.91 7.25
CA GLY A 489 13.04 -22.18 7.24
C GLY A 489 13.09 -21.11 8.32
N ALA A 490 13.93 -20.10 8.12
CA ALA A 490 14.04 -18.96 9.05
C ALA A 490 12.71 -18.22 9.26
N ALA A 491 11.77 -18.32 8.30
CA ALA A 491 10.42 -17.78 8.45
C ALA A 491 9.67 -18.34 9.67
N GLY A 492 9.95 -19.59 10.08
CA GLY A 492 9.32 -20.23 11.23
C GLY A 492 9.63 -19.52 12.55
N LYS A 493 10.92 -19.42 12.89
CA LYS A 493 11.41 -18.72 14.10
C LYS A 493 10.96 -17.27 14.13
N ILE A 494 11.09 -16.57 13.01
CA ILE A 494 10.67 -15.17 12.91
C ILE A 494 9.15 -15.02 13.07
N THR A 495 8.34 -15.98 12.61
CA THR A 495 6.89 -15.96 12.85
C THR A 495 6.55 -16.12 14.33
N TYR A 496 7.26 -16.97 15.08
CA TYR A 496 7.13 -17.03 16.55
C TYR A 496 7.49 -15.70 17.20
N TYR A 497 8.58 -15.08 16.75
CA TYR A 497 9.01 -13.79 17.26
C TYR A 497 7.97 -12.69 17.01
N TYR A 498 7.46 -12.57 15.77
CA TYR A 498 6.43 -11.61 15.40
C TYR A 498 5.13 -11.83 16.18
N GLN A 499 4.72 -13.08 16.40
CA GLN A 499 3.53 -13.37 17.22
C GLN A 499 3.67 -12.85 18.65
N LYS A 500 4.88 -12.89 19.22
CA LYS A 500 5.15 -12.42 20.59
C LYS A 500 5.32 -10.91 20.69
N ARG A 501 5.86 -10.26 19.65
CA ARG A 501 6.36 -8.88 19.73
C ARG A 501 5.62 -7.87 18.86
N SER A 502 4.92 -8.30 17.80
CA SER A 502 4.13 -7.40 16.96
C SER A 502 2.73 -7.16 17.54
N LYS A 503 1.98 -6.21 16.97
CA LYS A 503 0.56 -5.97 17.30
C LYS A 503 -0.37 -7.05 16.73
N CYS A 504 0.13 -7.93 15.86
CA CYS A 504 -0.63 -9.03 15.29
C CYS A 504 -0.77 -10.17 16.31
N SER A 505 -1.98 -10.35 16.82
CA SER A 505 -2.34 -11.56 17.56
C SER A 505 -2.71 -12.69 16.58
N ASN A 506 -2.41 -13.94 16.94
CA ASN A 506 -2.81 -15.13 16.18
C ASN A 506 -2.18 -15.19 14.77
N LEU A 507 -0.85 -15.21 14.66
CA LEU A 507 -0.16 -15.63 13.43
C LEU A 507 -0.20 -17.16 13.34
N ILE A 508 0.29 -17.83 14.39
CA ILE A 508 0.32 -19.28 14.57
C ILE A 508 -1.02 -19.67 15.21
N GLY A 509 -1.99 -19.99 14.34
CA GLY A 509 -3.33 -20.44 14.75
C GLY A 509 -3.52 -21.94 14.53
N GLU A 510 -4.75 -22.42 14.67
CA GLU A 510 -5.11 -23.86 14.63
C GLU A 510 -4.66 -24.60 13.37
N CYS A 511 -4.58 -23.92 12.22
CA CYS A 511 -4.19 -24.54 10.95
C CYS A 511 -2.72 -24.26 10.55
N VAL A 512 -1.93 -23.60 11.40
CA VAL A 512 -0.57 -23.18 11.07
C VAL A 512 0.43 -23.99 11.88
N GLU A 513 1.25 -24.76 11.19
CA GLU A 513 2.36 -25.50 11.78
C GLU A 513 3.69 -24.83 11.42
N ILE A 514 4.50 -24.54 12.43
CA ILE A 514 5.87 -24.07 12.22
C ILE A 514 6.77 -25.30 12.17
N VAL A 515 7.52 -25.43 11.08
CA VAL A 515 8.38 -26.58 10.82
C VAL A 515 9.84 -26.13 10.82
N GLU A 516 10.71 -26.95 11.40
CA GLU A 516 12.16 -26.74 11.37
C GLU A 516 12.88 -28.02 10.94
N ASN A 517 13.57 -27.98 9.79
CA ASN A 517 14.46 -29.04 9.31
C ASN A 517 13.81 -30.43 9.10
N GLU A 518 12.51 -30.50 8.86
CA GLU A 518 11.83 -31.75 8.46
C GLU A 518 12.08 -32.07 6.97
N ASP A 519 11.77 -33.29 6.54
CA ASP A 519 11.87 -33.66 5.12
C ASP A 519 10.84 -32.88 4.26
N ALA A 520 11.31 -32.21 3.20
CA ALA A 520 10.46 -31.35 2.37
C ALA A 520 9.37 -32.13 1.62
N GLU A 521 9.64 -33.38 1.21
CA GLU A 521 8.68 -34.20 0.48
C GLU A 521 7.55 -34.67 1.41
N ARG A 522 7.89 -35.08 2.64
CA ARG A 522 6.92 -35.38 3.69
C ARG A 522 6.04 -34.16 4.01
N MET A 523 6.65 -33.00 4.22
CA MET A 523 5.92 -31.77 4.55
C MET A 523 5.03 -31.30 3.40
N TYR A 524 5.49 -31.46 2.15
CA TYR A 524 4.67 -31.23 0.97
C TYR A 524 3.41 -32.10 0.97
N GLN A 525 3.49 -33.38 1.36
CA GLN A 525 2.34 -34.28 1.38
C GLN A 525 1.29 -33.84 2.44
N LEU A 526 1.75 -33.45 3.64
CA LEU A 526 0.89 -33.14 4.78
C LEU A 526 0.22 -31.76 4.73
N SER A 527 0.72 -30.84 3.91
CA SER A 527 0.26 -29.45 3.86
C SER A 527 -0.59 -29.12 2.64
N SER A 528 -1.49 -28.14 2.74
CA SER A 528 -2.18 -27.56 1.57
C SER A 528 -1.50 -26.28 1.10
N ILE A 529 -0.91 -25.53 2.04
CA ILE A 529 -0.19 -24.28 1.79
C ILE A 529 1.20 -24.40 2.42
N ILE A 530 2.21 -23.99 1.66
CA ILE A 530 3.61 -23.98 2.08
C ILE A 530 4.16 -22.55 1.95
N ILE A 531 4.58 -21.95 3.06
CA ILE A 531 5.31 -20.69 3.10
C ILE A 531 6.74 -20.99 3.54
N ALA A 532 7.72 -20.78 2.69
CA ALA A 532 9.11 -21.13 3.02
C ALA A 532 10.08 -20.02 2.65
N SER A 533 11.08 -19.80 3.51
CA SER A 533 12.23 -18.94 3.19
C SER A 533 13.30 -19.70 2.41
N SER A 534 14.00 -19.10 1.44
CA SER A 534 14.11 -17.68 1.08
C SER A 534 13.03 -17.18 0.10
N GLY A 535 12.79 -15.86 0.09
CA GLY A 535 11.86 -15.23 -0.86
C GLY A 535 12.33 -15.27 -2.32
N MET A 536 13.64 -15.44 -2.54
CA MET A 536 14.27 -15.46 -3.86
C MET A 536 14.61 -16.86 -4.39
N LEU A 537 14.18 -17.93 -3.71
CA LEU A 537 14.46 -19.32 -4.11
C LEU A 537 15.95 -19.63 -4.32
N ARG A 538 16.81 -19.11 -3.43
CA ARG A 538 18.25 -19.36 -3.49
C ARG A 538 18.57 -20.84 -3.36
N ARG A 539 19.54 -21.34 -4.15
CA ARG A 539 20.06 -22.70 -4.02
C ARG A 539 20.53 -22.94 -2.58
N GLY A 540 20.17 -24.10 -2.02
CA GLY A 540 20.45 -24.44 -0.62
C GLY A 540 19.53 -23.76 0.41
N SER A 541 18.57 -22.92 -0.01
CA SER A 541 17.53 -22.42 0.89
C SER A 541 16.35 -23.39 0.99
N ARG A 542 15.60 -23.31 2.08
CA ARG A 542 14.47 -24.20 2.33
C ARG A 542 13.37 -24.10 1.28
N SER A 543 13.08 -22.90 0.78
CA SER A 543 12.14 -22.71 -0.33
C SER A 543 12.61 -23.36 -1.64
N TYR A 544 13.92 -23.43 -1.88
CA TYR A 544 14.47 -24.11 -3.05
C TYR A 544 14.33 -25.64 -2.95
N GLU A 545 14.45 -26.21 -1.75
CA GLU A 545 14.16 -27.63 -1.52
C GLU A 545 12.70 -27.96 -1.86
N TYR A 546 11.75 -27.17 -1.34
CA TYR A 546 10.33 -27.32 -1.71
C TYR A 546 10.10 -27.18 -3.21
N PHE A 547 10.73 -26.18 -3.85
CA PHE A 547 10.65 -26.00 -5.29
C PHE A 547 11.11 -27.25 -6.06
N ASN A 548 12.20 -27.89 -5.64
CA ASN A 548 12.68 -29.12 -6.26
C ASN A 548 11.76 -30.32 -6.05
N VAL A 549 10.99 -30.37 -4.96
CA VAL A 549 9.96 -31.39 -4.77
C VAL A 549 8.78 -31.11 -5.71
N LEU A 550 8.19 -29.92 -5.63
CA LEU A 550 6.92 -29.59 -6.29
C LEU A 550 7.01 -29.52 -7.81
N LYS A 551 8.19 -29.21 -8.37
CA LYS A 551 8.36 -29.07 -9.83
C LYS A 551 8.17 -30.39 -10.60
N TYR A 552 8.23 -31.53 -9.89
CA TYR A 552 8.00 -32.87 -10.45
C TYR A 552 6.66 -33.50 -10.01
N LYS A 553 5.80 -32.75 -9.30
CA LYS A 553 4.49 -33.23 -8.83
C LYS A 553 3.36 -32.72 -9.72
N GLU A 554 2.13 -33.06 -9.35
CA GLU A 554 0.93 -32.53 -10.00
C GLU A 554 0.86 -30.99 -9.92
N LYS A 555 -0.12 -30.42 -10.63
CA LYS A 555 -0.31 -28.98 -10.79
C LYS A 555 -0.27 -28.27 -9.44
N THR A 556 0.67 -27.34 -9.25
CA THR A 556 0.87 -26.56 -8.02
C THR A 556 0.76 -25.07 -8.32
N THR A 557 0.05 -24.31 -7.47
CA THR A 557 0.03 -22.85 -7.57
C THR A 557 1.24 -22.26 -6.85
N VAL A 558 2.00 -21.41 -7.53
CA VAL A 558 3.12 -20.68 -6.94
C VAL A 558 2.78 -19.19 -6.91
N ILE A 559 2.80 -18.58 -5.73
CA ILE A 559 2.57 -17.14 -5.58
C ILE A 559 3.92 -16.48 -5.27
N LYS A 560 4.46 -15.72 -6.21
CA LYS A 560 5.60 -14.84 -5.98
C LYS A 560 5.12 -13.63 -5.17
N ALA A 561 5.37 -13.68 -3.86
CA ALA A 561 4.86 -12.67 -2.94
C ALA A 561 5.82 -11.49 -2.71
N GLY A 562 7.05 -11.53 -3.21
CA GLY A 562 8.08 -10.51 -3.01
C GLY A 562 9.01 -10.34 -4.22
N TYR A 563 10.05 -9.50 -4.06
CA TYR A 563 11.00 -9.21 -5.13
C TYR A 563 11.85 -10.44 -5.49
N MET A 564 12.00 -10.67 -6.80
CA MET A 564 12.96 -11.60 -7.38
C MET A 564 13.60 -10.91 -8.59
N PRO A 565 14.94 -10.87 -8.71
CA PRO A 565 15.59 -10.26 -9.87
C PRO A 565 15.16 -10.92 -11.18
N LYS A 566 14.99 -10.14 -12.26
CA LYS A 566 14.66 -10.66 -13.60
C LYS A 566 15.71 -11.65 -14.14
N LYS A 567 16.96 -11.54 -13.67
CA LYS A 567 18.07 -12.45 -14.03
C LYS A 567 18.00 -13.81 -13.30
N ASN A 568 17.13 -13.97 -12.29
CA ASN A 568 17.02 -15.20 -11.50
C ASN A 568 16.61 -16.39 -12.38
N LEU A 569 17.48 -17.41 -12.46
CA LEU A 569 17.27 -18.58 -13.32
C LEU A 569 16.06 -19.43 -12.89
N ILE A 570 15.74 -19.47 -11.59
CA ILE A 570 14.60 -20.22 -11.07
C ILE A 570 13.29 -19.52 -11.43
N LEU A 571 13.26 -18.19 -11.43
CA LEU A 571 12.11 -17.43 -11.94
C LEU A 571 11.82 -17.78 -13.40
N LYS A 572 12.86 -17.81 -14.25
CA LYS A 572 12.75 -18.21 -15.66
C LYS A 572 12.28 -19.66 -15.81
N GLU A 573 12.75 -20.57 -14.94
CA GLU A 573 12.29 -21.97 -14.90
C GLU A 573 10.79 -22.03 -14.56
N MET A 574 10.33 -21.30 -13.53
CA MET A 574 8.91 -21.23 -13.17
C MET A 574 8.04 -20.63 -14.27
N GLU A 575 8.50 -19.56 -14.94
CA GLU A 575 7.80 -18.94 -16.07
C GLU A 575 7.64 -19.92 -17.24
N PHE A 576 8.67 -20.71 -17.55
CA PHE A 576 8.59 -21.75 -18.59
C PHE A 576 7.61 -22.88 -18.26
N MET A 577 7.49 -23.20 -16.97
CA MET A 577 6.58 -24.22 -16.42
C MET A 577 5.15 -23.71 -16.22
N ASN A 578 4.94 -22.39 -16.33
CA ASN A 578 3.65 -21.76 -16.09
C ASN A 578 2.57 -22.32 -17.03
N ASN A 579 1.36 -22.52 -16.49
CA ASN A 579 0.22 -23.17 -17.14
C ASN A 579 0.41 -24.64 -17.56
N LYS A 580 1.55 -25.27 -17.23
CA LYS A 580 1.80 -26.69 -17.46
C LYS A 580 1.72 -27.46 -16.15
N THR A 581 2.75 -27.33 -15.32
CA THR A 581 2.88 -27.97 -14.01
C THR A 581 2.77 -26.96 -12.86
N ILE A 582 2.97 -25.67 -13.14
CA ILE A 582 2.87 -24.58 -12.17
C ILE A 582 1.81 -23.56 -12.64
N ASN A 583 0.99 -23.03 -11.73
CA ASN A 583 0.26 -21.77 -11.95
C ASN A 583 1.02 -20.65 -11.23
N LEU A 584 1.73 -19.81 -11.97
CA LEU A 584 2.53 -18.73 -11.40
C LEU A 584 1.70 -17.44 -11.33
N TYR A 585 1.57 -16.88 -10.13
CA TYR A 585 0.98 -15.57 -9.89
C TYR A 585 2.01 -14.64 -9.24
N ASP A 586 2.17 -13.43 -9.79
CA ASP A 586 2.99 -12.38 -9.18
C ASP A 586 2.09 -11.43 -8.39
N ILE A 587 2.15 -11.53 -7.06
CA ILE A 587 1.33 -10.73 -6.14
C ILE A 587 2.25 -10.17 -5.07
N SER A 588 3.00 -9.12 -5.42
CA SER A 588 3.96 -8.50 -4.51
C SER A 588 3.27 -7.78 -3.35
N LEU A 589 3.37 -8.35 -2.13
CA LEU A 589 2.96 -7.69 -0.88
C LEU A 589 4.04 -6.73 -0.35
N SER A 590 4.70 -5.99 -1.24
CA SER A 590 5.89 -5.20 -0.92
C SER A 590 5.73 -4.37 0.35
N ALA A 591 6.73 -4.41 1.21
CA ALA A 591 6.83 -3.57 2.41
C ALA A 591 7.66 -2.31 2.13
N HIS A 592 7.78 -1.93 0.86
CA HIS A 592 8.43 -0.71 0.40
C HIS A 592 7.37 0.24 -0.10
N SER A 593 7.68 1.53 -0.06
CA SER A 593 6.80 2.57 -0.56
C SER A 593 6.59 2.43 -2.07
N SER A 594 5.34 2.60 -2.52
CA SER A 594 5.01 2.66 -3.95
C SER A 594 5.61 3.89 -4.62
N TYR A 595 5.60 3.94 -5.96
CA TYR A 595 5.98 5.14 -6.71
C TYR A 595 5.32 6.41 -6.15
N ASP A 596 4.01 6.39 -5.97
CA ASP A 596 3.24 7.53 -5.45
C ASP A 596 3.66 7.91 -4.02
N GLU A 597 3.96 6.92 -3.17
CA GLU A 597 4.41 7.13 -1.80
C GLU A 597 5.84 7.72 -1.75
N LEU A 598 6.72 7.32 -2.67
CA LEU A 598 8.05 7.92 -2.83
C LEU A 598 7.94 9.40 -3.25
N ILE A 599 7.12 9.70 -4.28
CA ILE A 599 6.85 11.07 -4.73
C ILE A 599 6.22 11.89 -3.61
N PHE A 600 5.21 11.35 -2.92
CA PHE A 600 4.55 12.01 -1.81
C PHE A 600 5.55 12.36 -0.69
N THR A 601 6.47 11.45 -0.36
CA THR A 601 7.51 11.67 0.65
C THR A 601 8.40 12.85 0.28
N MET A 602 8.86 12.92 -0.96
CA MET A 602 9.65 14.06 -1.47
C MET A 602 8.88 15.38 -1.38
N LEU A 603 7.61 15.39 -1.81
CA LEU A 603 6.76 16.58 -1.81
C LEU A 603 6.44 17.09 -0.39
N LYS A 604 6.39 16.18 0.59
CA LYS A 604 6.14 16.51 2.00
C LYS A 604 7.39 17.02 2.70
N LEU A 605 8.52 16.35 2.53
CA LEU A 605 9.78 16.71 3.20
C LEU A 605 10.47 17.90 2.54
N LYS A 606 10.25 18.13 1.23
CA LYS A 606 10.82 19.23 0.44
C LYS A 606 12.34 19.38 0.66
N PRO A 607 13.13 18.31 0.45
CA PRO A 607 14.56 18.36 0.72
C PRO A 607 15.26 19.33 -0.24
N LYS A 608 16.33 19.98 0.21
CA LYS A 608 17.18 20.77 -0.70
C LYS A 608 17.98 19.87 -1.64
N ASN A 609 18.51 18.76 -1.12
CA ASN A 609 19.26 17.78 -1.88
C ASN A 609 18.67 16.37 -1.64
N LEU A 610 18.51 15.59 -2.70
CA LEU A 610 17.96 14.23 -2.68
C LEU A 610 19.01 13.26 -3.18
N ILE A 611 19.33 12.26 -2.36
CA ILE A 611 20.26 11.18 -2.66
C ILE A 611 19.43 9.91 -2.83
N LEU A 612 19.36 9.43 -4.06
CA LEU A 612 18.64 8.21 -4.41
C LEU A 612 19.57 7.01 -4.24
N VAL A 613 19.10 6.01 -3.47
CA VAL A 613 19.84 4.78 -3.16
C VAL A 613 18.93 3.57 -3.27
N HIS A 614 19.47 2.36 -3.10
CA HIS A 614 18.72 1.10 -3.00
C HIS A 614 17.65 0.97 -4.11
N GLY A 615 18.11 0.96 -5.36
CA GLY A 615 17.29 0.91 -6.57
C GLY A 615 17.89 1.68 -7.76
N GLU A 616 17.22 1.59 -8.91
CA GLU A 616 17.70 2.17 -10.19
C GLU A 616 17.35 3.67 -10.36
N GLY A 617 16.59 4.24 -9.41
CA GLY A 617 16.12 5.63 -9.46
C GLY A 617 14.59 5.73 -9.53
N ILE A 618 14.08 6.94 -9.80
CA ILE A 618 12.64 7.22 -9.91
C ILE A 618 12.33 7.67 -11.33
N GLU A 619 11.47 6.92 -12.02
CA GLU A 619 11.08 7.20 -13.40
C GLU A 619 10.37 8.56 -13.51
N GLY A 620 10.76 9.38 -14.49
CA GLY A 620 10.18 10.71 -14.72
C GLY A 620 10.86 11.84 -13.93
N ILE A 621 11.73 11.53 -12.98
CA ILE A 621 12.56 12.54 -12.32
C ILE A 621 13.85 12.72 -13.12
N SER A 622 13.89 13.78 -13.93
CA SER A 622 15.00 14.07 -14.85
C SER A 622 16.32 14.29 -14.10
N MET A 623 17.34 13.52 -14.49
CA MET A 623 18.71 13.46 -13.97
C MET A 623 19.54 14.75 -14.21
N LYS A 624 18.93 15.94 -14.19
CA LYS A 624 19.55 17.14 -14.78
C LYS A 624 20.55 17.89 -13.90
N ASN A 625 20.80 17.47 -12.65
CA ASN A 625 21.76 18.14 -11.77
C ASN A 625 22.74 17.17 -11.11
N THR A 626 23.32 16.24 -11.89
CA THR A 626 24.53 15.53 -11.46
C THR A 626 25.69 16.53 -11.39
N VAL A 627 25.83 17.24 -10.28
CA VAL A 627 27.07 17.97 -9.98
C VAL A 627 28.05 16.93 -9.45
N VAL A 628 28.76 16.26 -10.36
CA VAL A 628 30.07 15.71 -10.02
C VAL A 628 30.99 16.91 -9.85
N VAL A 629 31.09 17.46 -8.64
CA VAL A 629 32.21 18.33 -8.31
C VAL A 629 33.43 17.42 -8.28
N LYS A 630 34.27 17.54 -9.32
CA LYS A 630 35.56 16.88 -9.43
C LYS A 630 36.52 17.31 -8.34
#